data_AF-A0A837I6W6-F1
#
_entry.id   AF-A0A837I6W6-F1
#
_cell.length_a   1.000
_cell.length_b   1.000
_cell.length_c   1.000
_cell.angle_alpha   90.00
_cell.angle_beta   90.00
_cell.angle_gamma   90.00
#
_symmetry.space_group_name_H-M   'P 1'
#
loop_
_entity.id
_entity.type
_entity.pdbx_description
1 polymer ?
#
loop_
_entity_poly.entity_id
_entity_poly.type
_entity_poly.pdbx_seq_one_letter_code
_entity_poly.pdbx_strand_id
1 'polypeptide(L)'
;MFWFTLLLLFGNVYVLLICNKEEYFFMKSKGFTLIELLIVIAIIGILASVVLGSLNTARTKATDAAIKSNLTNLRGAASIWYDDNAYMYASTDYSLAACPTATSTGNIFADSKIFSGVSEAYTKAGGASLSRCVALPTAWAVAVQLKTSDGAGNAGADAWCVDSVGASRQYIYTGVQTIADAITVDACS
;
A
#
# COMPACT_ATOMS: atom_id res chain seq x y z
N MET A 1 -0.96 2.59 26.22
CA MET A 1 0.19 3.16 26.97
C MET A 1 -0.15 3.58 28.41
N PHE A 2 -1.43 3.68 28.80
CA PHE A 2 -1.85 3.99 30.18
C PHE A 2 -2.00 2.76 31.11
N TRP A 3 -2.09 1.55 30.54
CA TRP A 3 -2.32 0.31 31.30
C TRP A 3 -1.01 -0.33 31.84
N PHE A 4 0.13 -0.09 31.16
CA PHE A 4 1.42 -0.70 31.52
C PHE A 4 2.07 -0.04 32.75
N THR A 5 1.66 1.19 33.09
CA THR A 5 2.13 1.96 34.26
C THR A 5 1.38 1.60 35.56
N LEU A 6 0.20 0.98 35.49
CA LEU A 6 -0.55 0.56 36.67
C LEU A 6 -0.09 -0.81 37.21
N LEU A 7 0.57 -1.62 36.38
CA LEU A 7 1.06 -2.95 36.75
C LEU A 7 2.39 -2.92 37.54
N LEU A 8 3.09 -1.77 37.57
CA LEU A 8 4.39 -1.63 38.23
C LEU A 8 4.32 -1.00 39.63
N LEU A 9 3.16 -0.53 40.09
CA LEU A 9 3.01 0.10 41.41
C LEU A 9 2.52 -0.85 42.52
N PHE A 10 2.06 -2.06 42.17
CA PHE A 10 1.59 -3.05 43.16
C PHE A 10 2.54 -4.25 43.34
N GLY A 11 3.67 -4.28 42.62
CA GLY A 11 4.59 -5.43 42.60
C GLY A 11 5.63 -5.51 43.73
N ASN A 12 5.92 -4.42 44.45
CA ASN A 12 7.14 -4.31 45.28
C ASN A 12 6.96 -4.40 46.81
N VAL A 13 5.76 -4.71 47.33
CA VAL A 13 5.52 -4.72 48.79
C VAL A 13 5.48 -6.13 49.40
N TYR A 14 5.40 -7.20 48.60
CA TYR A 14 5.16 -8.56 49.12
C TYR A 14 6.41 -9.45 49.31
N VAL A 15 7.62 -8.97 49.00
CA VAL A 15 8.81 -9.84 48.90
C VAL A 15 9.84 -9.56 49.99
N LEU A 16 9.48 -9.34 51.28
CA LEU A 16 10.57 -9.37 52.27
C LEU A 16 10.37 -9.72 53.75
N LEU A 17 9.21 -10.02 54.34
CA LEU A 17 9.21 -10.23 55.81
C LEU A 17 8.23 -11.26 56.39
N ILE A 18 8.37 -12.56 56.03
CA ILE A 18 8.22 -13.67 56.99
C ILE A 18 9.15 -14.83 56.56
N CYS A 19 10.27 -15.01 57.25
CA CYS A 19 11.02 -16.27 57.28
C CYS A 19 11.23 -16.65 58.75
N ASN A 20 10.44 -17.59 59.28
CA ASN A 20 10.97 -18.61 60.19
C ASN A 20 10.03 -19.82 60.41
N LYS A 21 10.66 -20.99 60.32
CA LYS A 21 10.34 -22.34 60.80
C LYS A 21 9.27 -23.20 60.10
N GLU A 22 9.83 -24.25 59.49
CA GLU A 22 9.40 -25.66 59.46
C GLU A 22 8.19 -26.03 58.57
N GLU A 23 8.55 -26.83 57.55
CA GLU A 23 7.80 -27.95 56.95
C GLU A 23 6.69 -27.68 55.88
N TYR A 24 6.83 -28.49 54.82
CA TYR A 24 5.94 -28.74 53.67
C TYR A 24 6.04 -27.83 52.43
N PHE A 25 6.90 -28.28 51.50
CA PHE A 25 6.85 -28.00 50.06
C PHE A 25 5.53 -28.56 49.46
N PHE A 26 4.40 -27.95 49.77
CA PHE A 26 3.18 -28.16 48.98
C PHE A 26 3.34 -27.31 47.73
N MET A 27 3.83 -27.93 46.66
CA MET A 27 3.81 -27.36 45.33
C MET A 27 2.34 -27.15 44.95
N LYS A 28 1.79 -26.00 45.36
CA LYS A 28 0.38 -25.63 45.22
C LYS A 28 0.16 -25.42 43.73
N SER A 29 -0.18 -26.51 43.03
CA SER A 29 -0.68 -26.47 41.66
C SER A 29 -1.90 -25.54 41.66
N LYS A 30 -1.68 -24.28 41.26
CA LYS A 30 -2.76 -23.33 41.03
C LYS A 30 -3.39 -23.74 39.71
N GLY A 31 -4.46 -24.52 39.77
CA GLY A 31 -5.28 -24.80 38.60
C GLY A 31 -5.91 -23.52 38.09
N PHE A 32 -5.76 -23.23 36.80
CA PHE A 32 -6.52 -22.19 36.11
C PHE A 32 -8.00 -22.53 36.25
N THR A 33 -8.80 -21.61 36.79
CA THR A 33 -10.24 -21.84 36.83
C THR A 33 -10.82 -21.70 35.41
N LEU A 34 -11.80 -22.54 35.05
CA LEU A 34 -12.46 -22.46 33.74
C LEU A 34 -13.05 -21.06 33.49
N ILE A 35 -13.51 -20.38 34.55
CA ILE A 35 -14.07 -19.03 34.46
C ILE A 35 -13.01 -17.96 34.20
N GLU A 36 -11.80 -18.10 34.75
CA GLU A 36 -10.67 -17.19 34.45
C GLU A 36 -10.26 -17.27 32.99
N LEU A 37 -10.26 -18.48 32.40
CA LEU A 37 -9.93 -18.61 30.98
C LEU A 37 -11.07 -18.11 30.08
N LEU A 38 -12.32 -18.30 30.50
CA LEU A 38 -13.51 -17.86 29.76
C LEU A 38 -13.62 -16.32 29.66
N ILE A 39 -13.35 -15.58 30.73
CA ILE A 39 -13.40 -14.11 30.69
C ILE A 39 -12.28 -13.52 29.82
N VAL A 40 -11.11 -14.15 29.78
CA VAL A 40 -9.97 -13.69 28.98
C VAL A 40 -10.28 -13.78 27.48
N ILE A 41 -10.79 -14.91 27.01
CA ILE A 41 -11.16 -15.05 25.59
C ILE A 41 -12.33 -14.13 25.21
N ALA A 42 -13.25 -13.84 26.14
CA ALA A 42 -14.34 -12.89 25.93
C ALA A 42 -13.80 -11.46 25.71
N ILE A 43 -12.84 -11.01 26.53
CA ILE A 43 -12.24 -9.67 26.38
C ILE A 43 -11.38 -9.59 25.11
N ILE A 44 -10.59 -10.63 24.80
CA ILE A 44 -9.80 -10.68 23.55
C ILE A 44 -10.72 -10.60 22.33
N GLY A 45 -11.87 -11.26 22.35
CA GLY A 45 -12.86 -11.20 21.26
C GLY A 45 -13.38 -9.79 21.00
N ILE A 46 -13.70 -9.03 22.05
CA ILE A 46 -14.17 -7.64 21.94
C ILE A 46 -13.06 -6.76 21.36
N LEU A 47 -11.84 -6.85 21.89
CA LEU A 47 -10.70 -6.04 21.43
C LEU A 47 -10.30 -6.37 19.98
N ALA A 48 -10.33 -7.65 19.60
CA ALA A 48 -10.00 -8.09 18.25
C ALA A 48 -10.96 -7.53 17.19
N SER A 49 -12.26 -7.40 17.51
CA SER A 49 -13.26 -6.90 16.56
C SER A 49 -12.97 -5.47 16.09
N VAL A 50 -12.58 -4.57 17.01
CA VAL A 50 -12.28 -3.16 16.70
C VAL A 50 -10.98 -3.03 15.89
N VAL A 51 -9.96 -3.82 16.24
CA VAL A 51 -8.65 -3.79 15.56
C VAL A 51 -8.77 -4.23 14.11
N LEU A 52 -9.54 -5.29 13.82
CA LEU A 52 -9.71 -5.81 12.46
C LEU A 52 -10.32 -4.78 11.50
N GLY A 53 -11.31 -4.01 11.95
CA GLY A 53 -11.90 -2.94 11.13
C GLY A 53 -10.88 -1.87 10.74
N SER A 54 -10.08 -1.40 11.70
CA SER A 54 -9.05 -0.39 11.46
C SER A 54 -7.92 -0.87 10.54
N LEU A 55 -7.57 -2.15 10.62
CA LEU A 55 -6.47 -2.75 9.86
C LEU A 55 -6.79 -2.85 8.36
N ASN A 56 -8.06 -3.09 7.99
CA ASN A 56 -8.43 -3.21 6.58
C ASN A 56 -8.24 -1.88 5.84
N THR A 57 -8.71 -0.77 6.42
CA THR A 57 -8.49 0.58 5.86
C THR A 57 -7.01 0.95 5.81
N ALA A 58 -6.23 0.59 6.83
CA ALA A 58 -4.78 0.83 6.86
C ALA A 58 -4.04 0.07 5.74
N ARG A 59 -4.41 -1.19 5.48
CA ARG A 59 -3.84 -1.99 4.39
C ARG A 59 -4.13 -1.41 3.01
N THR A 60 -5.35 -0.91 2.78
CA THR A 60 -5.70 -0.24 1.52
C THR A 60 -4.88 1.03 1.32
N LYS A 61 -4.78 1.89 2.34
CA LYS A 61 -3.93 3.09 2.27
C LYS A 61 -2.44 2.77 2.05
N ALA A 62 -1.95 1.70 2.65
CA ALA A 62 -0.58 1.23 2.43
C ALA A 62 -0.36 0.74 0.98
N THR A 63 -1.36 0.09 0.39
CA THR A 63 -1.33 -0.31 -1.03
C THR A 63 -1.24 0.92 -1.93
N ASP A 64 -1.99 1.96 -1.64
CA ASP A 64 -1.97 3.21 -2.42
C ASP A 64 -0.65 3.96 -2.28
N ALA A 65 -0.09 3.99 -1.08
CA ALA A 65 1.26 4.53 -0.86
C ALA A 65 2.31 3.77 -1.70
N ALA A 66 2.19 2.43 -1.80
CA ALA A 66 3.07 1.63 -2.64
C ALA A 66 2.89 1.94 -4.14
N ILE A 67 1.65 2.09 -4.62
CA ILE A 67 1.37 2.52 -6.01
C ILE A 67 2.03 3.88 -6.29
N LYS A 68 1.80 4.88 -5.42
CA LYS A 68 2.37 6.23 -5.55
C LYS A 68 3.89 6.22 -5.58
N SER A 69 4.52 5.43 -4.70
CA SER A 69 5.97 5.27 -4.64
C SER A 69 6.52 4.61 -5.91
N ASN A 70 5.91 3.49 -6.35
CA ASN A 70 6.34 2.77 -7.54
C ASN A 70 6.29 3.67 -8.78
N LEU A 71 5.20 4.40 -8.96
CA LEU A 71 5.05 5.34 -10.08
C LEU A 71 6.05 6.49 -10.02
N THR A 72 6.31 7.05 -8.83
CA THR A 72 7.27 8.16 -8.69
C THR A 72 8.71 7.72 -9.01
N ASN A 73 9.07 6.48 -8.68
CA ASN A 73 10.38 5.91 -8.98
C ASN A 73 10.60 5.69 -10.49
N LEU A 74 9.53 5.66 -11.31
CA LEU A 74 9.65 5.51 -12.76
C LEU A 74 10.43 6.66 -13.40
N ARG A 75 10.41 7.87 -12.84
CA ARG A 75 11.10 9.01 -13.43
C ARG A 75 12.61 8.81 -13.55
N GLY A 76 13.23 8.24 -12.52
CA GLY A 76 14.67 7.96 -12.55
C GLY A 76 15.02 6.88 -13.56
N ALA A 77 14.16 5.86 -13.72
CA ALA A 77 14.36 4.85 -14.75
C ALA A 77 14.12 5.43 -16.17
N ALA A 78 13.11 6.29 -16.32
CA ALA A 78 12.79 6.95 -17.58
C ALA A 78 13.88 7.95 -18.02
N SER A 79 14.54 8.65 -17.09
CA SER A 79 15.68 9.50 -17.43
C SER A 79 16.88 8.68 -17.93
N ILE A 80 17.16 7.53 -17.31
CA ILE A 80 18.21 6.62 -17.78
C ILE A 80 17.87 6.13 -19.20
N TRP A 81 16.62 5.69 -19.43
CA TRP A 81 16.17 5.29 -20.76
C TRP A 81 16.35 6.40 -21.80
N TYR A 82 15.97 7.63 -21.46
CA TYR A 82 16.07 8.79 -22.34
C TYR A 82 17.51 9.05 -22.78
N ASP A 83 18.46 8.99 -21.84
CA ASP A 83 19.89 9.19 -22.13
C ASP A 83 20.44 8.06 -23.03
N ASP A 84 20.02 6.81 -22.79
CA ASP A 84 20.47 5.65 -23.56
C ASP A 84 19.83 5.55 -24.97
N ASN A 85 18.67 6.17 -25.19
CA ASN A 85 17.88 6.04 -26.42
C ASN A 85 17.81 7.34 -27.23
N ALA A 86 18.98 7.96 -27.44
CA ALA A 86 19.13 9.16 -28.27
C ALA A 86 18.20 10.32 -27.87
N TYR A 87 17.99 10.51 -26.56
CA TYR A 87 17.15 11.56 -26.00
C TYR A 87 15.69 11.47 -26.46
N MET A 88 15.17 10.23 -26.50
CA MET A 88 13.79 9.94 -26.83
C MET A 88 13.19 8.93 -25.85
N TYR A 89 11.95 9.18 -25.43
CA TYR A 89 11.19 8.21 -24.64
C TYR A 89 10.55 7.13 -25.52
N ALA A 90 10.27 7.44 -26.79
CA ALA A 90 9.74 6.49 -27.75
C ALA A 90 10.28 6.75 -29.16
N SER A 91 10.82 5.71 -29.80
CA SER A 91 11.00 5.66 -31.25
C SER A 91 9.74 5.14 -31.96
N THR A 92 8.91 4.40 -31.21
CA THR A 92 7.61 3.89 -31.62
C THR A 92 6.60 4.29 -30.56
N ASP A 93 5.69 5.19 -30.92
CA ASP A 93 4.71 5.74 -30.01
C ASP A 93 3.86 4.66 -29.34
N TYR A 94 3.67 4.82 -28.04
CA TYR A 94 2.63 4.15 -27.28
C TYR A 94 1.48 5.12 -27.10
N SER A 95 0.48 5.04 -27.98
CA SER A 95 -0.70 5.90 -27.88
C SER A 95 -1.47 5.64 -26.58
N LEU A 96 -2.21 6.65 -26.12
CA LEU A 96 -2.94 6.60 -24.85
C LEU A 96 -3.83 5.35 -24.78
N ALA A 97 -3.40 4.37 -23.98
CA ALA A 97 -4.01 3.06 -23.89
C ALA A 97 -3.81 2.45 -22.50
N ALA A 98 -4.22 1.20 -22.32
CA ALA A 98 -3.92 0.46 -21.08
C ALA A 98 -2.42 0.41 -20.90
N CYS A 99 -1.93 0.38 -19.67
CA CYS A 99 -0.52 0.08 -19.51
C CYS A 99 -0.21 -1.31 -20.07
N PRO A 100 0.94 -1.46 -20.74
CA PRO A 100 1.25 -2.68 -21.44
C PRO A 100 1.36 -3.85 -20.45
N THR A 101 0.89 -5.03 -20.85
CA THR A 101 0.94 -6.27 -20.04
C THR A 101 2.14 -7.16 -20.38
N ALA A 102 2.92 -6.76 -21.36
CA ALA A 102 4.23 -7.30 -21.71
C ALA A 102 5.14 -6.13 -22.12
N THR A 103 6.45 -6.33 -22.15
CA THR A 103 7.40 -5.30 -22.61
C THR A 103 7.03 -4.80 -24.01
N SER A 104 7.05 -3.48 -24.21
CA SER A 104 6.72 -2.85 -25.50
C SER A 104 7.98 -2.31 -26.16
N THR A 105 8.42 -2.93 -27.26
CA THR A 105 9.64 -2.52 -27.96
C THR A 105 9.50 -1.13 -28.58
N GLY A 106 10.57 -0.33 -28.51
CA GLY A 106 10.63 0.99 -29.15
C GLY A 106 10.11 2.14 -28.28
N ASN A 107 9.83 1.91 -27.00
CA ASN A 107 9.48 2.96 -26.04
C ASN A 107 9.96 2.60 -24.63
N ILE A 108 9.78 3.52 -23.68
CA ILE A 108 10.18 3.36 -22.28
C ILE A 108 9.67 2.07 -21.63
N PHE A 109 8.56 1.51 -22.09
CA PHE A 109 7.99 0.28 -21.53
C PHE A 109 8.68 -1.00 -22.03
N ALA A 110 9.74 -0.88 -22.83
CA ALA A 110 10.66 -1.98 -23.10
C ALA A 110 11.62 -2.22 -21.92
N ASP A 111 11.90 -1.18 -21.13
CA ASP A 111 12.75 -1.31 -19.94
C ASP A 111 12.08 -2.18 -18.88
N SER A 112 12.81 -3.18 -18.40
CA SER A 112 12.27 -4.16 -17.45
C SER A 112 11.92 -3.56 -16.08
N LYS A 113 12.62 -2.51 -15.64
CA LYS A 113 12.34 -1.83 -14.37
C LYS A 113 11.11 -0.94 -14.48
N ILE A 114 10.98 -0.20 -15.58
CA ILE A 114 9.79 0.61 -15.87
C ILE A 114 8.58 -0.29 -16.00
N PHE A 115 8.67 -1.32 -16.85
CA PHE A 115 7.58 -2.28 -17.05
C PHE A 115 7.17 -2.96 -15.74
N SER A 116 8.12 -3.44 -14.94
CA SER A 116 7.82 -4.12 -13.67
C SER A 116 7.23 -3.16 -12.64
N GLY A 117 7.71 -1.91 -12.57
CA GLY A 117 7.17 -0.88 -11.67
C GLY A 117 5.72 -0.50 -11.99
N VAL A 118 5.41 -0.36 -13.29
CA VAL A 118 4.05 -0.11 -13.79
C VAL A 118 3.16 -1.34 -13.56
N SER A 119 3.68 -2.54 -13.85
CA SER A 119 2.96 -3.81 -13.69
C SER A 119 2.58 -4.09 -12.26
N GLU A 120 3.52 -3.91 -11.34
CA GLU A 120 3.23 -4.06 -9.91
C GLU A 120 2.18 -3.04 -9.44
N ALA A 121 2.26 -1.80 -9.92
CA ALA A 121 1.30 -0.76 -9.56
C ALA A 121 -0.13 -1.13 -10.01
N TYR A 122 -0.33 -1.50 -11.28
CA TYR A 122 -1.68 -1.88 -11.75
C TYR A 122 -2.15 -3.20 -11.15
N THR A 123 -1.27 -4.16 -10.84
CA THR A 123 -1.65 -5.40 -10.16
C THR A 123 -2.14 -5.13 -8.74
N LYS A 124 -1.51 -4.20 -8.01
CA LYS A 124 -2.00 -3.77 -6.68
C LYS A 124 -3.36 -3.07 -6.76
N ALA A 125 -3.57 -2.29 -7.83
CA ALA A 125 -4.83 -1.59 -8.10
C ALA A 125 -5.99 -2.57 -8.45
N GLY A 126 -5.70 -3.68 -9.12
CA GLY A 126 -6.69 -4.70 -9.48
C GLY A 126 -6.65 -5.16 -10.94
N GLY A 127 -5.67 -4.72 -11.73
CA GLY A 127 -5.43 -5.17 -13.10
C GLY A 127 -5.07 -4.03 -14.06
N ALA A 128 -4.57 -4.38 -15.25
CA ALA A 128 -4.11 -3.42 -16.25
C ALA A 128 -5.23 -2.50 -16.78
N SER A 129 -6.50 -2.92 -16.74
CA SER A 129 -7.64 -2.09 -17.14
C SER A 129 -7.80 -0.83 -16.30
N LEU A 130 -7.24 -0.82 -15.08
CA LEU A 130 -7.30 0.30 -14.13
C LEU A 130 -6.07 1.21 -14.23
N SER A 131 -5.40 1.19 -15.37
CA SER A 131 -4.20 1.98 -15.62
C SER A 131 -4.20 2.51 -17.04
N ARG A 132 -3.59 3.67 -17.24
CA ARG A 132 -3.35 4.30 -18.54
C ARG A 132 -1.89 4.67 -18.68
N CYS A 133 -1.34 4.41 -19.85
CA CYS A 133 0.02 4.74 -20.18
C CYS A 133 0.05 5.42 -21.56
N VAL A 134 1.01 6.33 -21.71
CA VAL A 134 1.35 6.95 -22.99
C VAL A 134 2.85 7.20 -23.03
N ALA A 135 3.46 6.97 -24.19
CA ALA A 135 4.87 7.29 -24.44
C ALA A 135 5.01 7.81 -25.86
N LEU A 136 5.47 9.05 -25.97
CA LEU A 136 5.76 9.77 -27.20
C LEU A 136 7.28 10.06 -27.24
N PRO A 137 7.83 10.57 -28.35
CA PRO A 137 9.26 10.83 -28.43
C PRO A 137 9.78 11.78 -27.35
N THR A 138 8.99 12.80 -27.02
CA THR A 138 9.38 13.90 -26.13
C THR A 138 8.72 13.85 -24.76
N ALA A 139 7.76 12.96 -24.54
CA ALA A 139 6.99 12.93 -23.29
C ALA A 139 6.43 11.54 -22.99
N TRP A 140 6.12 11.29 -21.73
CA TRP A 140 5.40 10.11 -21.28
C TRP A 140 4.59 10.44 -20.04
N ALA A 141 3.53 9.66 -19.83
CA ALA A 141 2.75 9.71 -18.60
C ALA A 141 2.17 8.32 -18.27
N VAL A 142 1.98 8.08 -16.99
CA VAL A 142 1.39 6.86 -16.44
C VAL A 142 0.41 7.23 -15.34
N ALA A 143 -0.84 6.78 -15.48
CA ALA A 143 -1.86 6.90 -14.45
C ALA A 143 -2.34 5.51 -13.99
N VAL A 144 -2.44 5.30 -12.69
CA VAL A 144 -2.96 4.07 -12.09
C VAL A 144 -4.01 4.41 -11.05
N GLN A 145 -5.11 3.67 -11.07
CA GLN A 145 -6.19 3.78 -10.11
C GLN A 145 -5.74 3.41 -8.69
N LEU A 146 -6.19 4.17 -7.70
CA LEU A 146 -6.00 3.92 -6.28
C LEU A 146 -7.11 3.03 -5.73
N LYS A 147 -6.79 2.28 -4.68
CA LYS A 147 -7.69 1.31 -4.07
C LYS A 147 -8.57 1.89 -2.97
N THR A 148 -8.18 3.04 -2.38
CA THR A 148 -8.96 3.69 -1.30
C THR A 148 -10.32 4.20 -1.73
N SER A 149 -10.51 4.49 -3.02
CA SER A 149 -11.72 5.15 -3.52
C SER A 149 -12.84 4.16 -3.81
N ASP A 150 -12.54 2.93 -4.26
CA ASP A 150 -13.54 1.88 -4.38
C ASP A 150 -12.88 0.51 -4.36
N GLY A 151 -13.34 -0.35 -3.45
CA GLY A 151 -12.99 -1.76 -3.50
C GLY A 151 -13.43 -2.35 -4.83
N ALA A 152 -12.47 -2.61 -5.71
CA ALA A 152 -12.59 -3.26 -7.02
C ALA A 152 -13.17 -2.41 -8.17
N GLY A 153 -12.30 -1.63 -8.81
CA GLY A 153 -12.26 -1.53 -10.28
C GLY A 153 -13.46 -0.93 -11.01
N ASN A 154 -14.13 0.07 -10.44
CA ASN A 154 -15.15 0.83 -11.17
C ASN A 154 -14.59 2.14 -11.74
N ALA A 155 -15.32 2.70 -12.72
CA ALA A 155 -15.05 3.96 -13.41
C ALA A 155 -15.28 5.20 -12.50
N GLY A 156 -14.85 5.14 -11.24
CA GLY A 156 -15.11 6.18 -10.25
C GLY A 156 -14.05 6.29 -9.16
N ALA A 157 -12.94 5.57 -9.26
CA ALA A 157 -11.90 5.60 -8.23
C ALA A 157 -10.75 6.53 -8.58
N ASP A 158 -10.39 7.39 -7.62
CA ASP A 158 -9.19 8.23 -7.64
C ASP A 158 -7.99 7.57 -8.26
N ALA A 159 -7.23 8.34 -9.03
CA ALA A 159 -6.05 7.87 -9.73
C ALA A 159 -4.81 8.64 -9.29
N TRP A 160 -3.65 8.02 -9.43
CA TRP A 160 -2.38 8.69 -9.32
C TRP A 160 -1.69 8.73 -10.67
N CYS A 161 -1.40 9.93 -11.14
CA CYS A 161 -0.68 10.15 -12.38
C CYS A 161 0.73 10.65 -12.10
N VAL A 162 1.68 10.15 -12.89
CA VAL A 162 3.05 10.65 -13.00
C VAL A 162 3.41 10.91 -14.46
N ASP A 163 4.09 12.03 -14.73
CA ASP A 163 4.57 12.36 -16.07
C ASP A 163 6.08 12.66 -16.13
N SER A 164 6.53 12.81 -17.37
CA SER A 164 7.88 13.22 -17.77
C SER A 164 8.28 14.63 -17.34
N VAL A 165 7.31 15.52 -17.12
CA VAL A 165 7.52 16.93 -16.73
C VAL A 165 7.75 17.07 -15.21
N GLY A 166 7.53 15.99 -14.46
CA GLY A 166 7.72 15.96 -13.01
C GLY A 166 6.43 16.09 -12.20
N ALA A 167 5.26 16.14 -12.85
CA ALA A 167 3.98 16.22 -12.17
C ALA A 167 3.58 14.87 -11.57
N SER A 168 3.42 14.83 -10.25
CA SER A 168 2.84 13.71 -9.50
C SER A 168 1.55 14.19 -8.86
N ARG A 169 0.39 13.74 -9.37
CA ARG A 169 -0.91 14.29 -8.95
C ARG A 169 -1.93 13.19 -8.70
N GLN A 170 -2.79 13.45 -7.72
CA GLN A 170 -3.99 12.64 -7.50
C GLN A 170 -5.14 13.27 -8.28
N TYR A 171 -5.79 12.46 -9.10
CA TYR A 171 -7.01 12.82 -9.81
C TYR A 171 -8.20 12.28 -9.05
N ILE A 172 -9.19 13.14 -8.76
CA ILE A 172 -10.38 12.81 -7.97
C ILE A 172 -11.56 12.62 -8.91
N TYR A 173 -12.32 11.53 -8.72
CA TYR A 173 -13.43 11.17 -9.60
C TYR A 173 -14.75 11.70 -9.09
N THR A 174 -15.55 12.28 -10.00
CA THR A 174 -16.89 12.78 -9.68
C THR A 174 -18.02 11.99 -10.36
N GLY A 175 -17.75 10.76 -10.82
CA GLY A 175 -18.77 9.74 -11.15
C GLY A 175 -18.91 9.32 -12.62
N VAL A 176 -18.62 10.20 -13.60
CA VAL A 176 -18.66 9.88 -15.05
C VAL A 176 -17.26 9.76 -15.66
N GLN A 177 -16.24 10.10 -14.87
CA GLN A 177 -14.85 10.13 -15.32
C GLN A 177 -14.24 8.73 -15.31
N THR A 178 -13.29 8.44 -16.20
CA THR A 178 -12.55 7.17 -16.22
C THR A 178 -11.06 7.41 -15.94
N ILE A 179 -10.28 6.33 -15.74
CA ILE A 179 -8.82 6.43 -15.60
C ILE A 179 -8.15 7.19 -16.76
N ALA A 180 -8.79 7.25 -17.93
CA ALA A 180 -8.35 8.06 -19.06
C ALA A 180 -8.35 9.56 -18.77
N ASP A 181 -9.21 10.06 -17.88
CA ASP A 181 -9.29 11.50 -17.61
C ASP A 181 -8.19 11.98 -16.66
N ALA A 182 -7.47 11.07 -16.00
CA ALA A 182 -6.33 11.38 -15.13
C ALA A 182 -5.03 11.66 -15.91
N ILE A 183 -5.06 11.51 -17.24
CA ILE A 183 -3.90 11.58 -18.11
C ILE A 183 -4.31 12.20 -19.46
N THR A 184 -3.46 13.06 -20.00
CA THR A 184 -3.56 13.55 -21.37
C THR A 184 -2.55 12.83 -22.25
N VAL A 185 -2.46 13.16 -23.54
CA VAL A 185 -1.56 12.46 -24.48
C VAL A 185 -0.07 12.53 -24.11
N ASP A 186 0.34 13.46 -23.25
CA ASP A 186 1.75 13.66 -22.87
C ASP A 186 1.99 14.01 -21.39
N ALA A 187 0.94 14.33 -20.61
CA ALA A 187 1.09 14.80 -19.25
C ALA A 187 -0.06 14.37 -18.33
N CYS A 188 0.12 14.55 -17.02
CA CYS A 188 -0.97 14.41 -16.06
C CYS A 188 -1.93 15.58 -16.13
N SER A 189 -3.24 15.29 -16.12
CA SER A 189 -4.30 16.30 -16.15
C SER A 189 -4.44 17.07 -14.82
#